data_AF-A0AAJ5VZM4-F1
#
_entry.id   AF-A0AAJ5VZM4-F1
#
_cell.length_a   1.000
_cell.length_b   1.000
_cell.length_c   1.000
_cell.angle_alpha   90.00
_cell.angle_beta   90.00
_cell.angle_gamma   90.00
#
_symmetry.space_group_name_H-M   'P 1'
#
loop_
_entity.id
_entity.type
_entity.pdbx_description
1 polymer ?
#
loop_
_entity_poly.entity_id
_entity_poly.type
_entity_poly.pdbx_seq_one_letter_code
_entity_poly.pdbx_strand_id
1 'polypeptide(L)'
;MAHLGGIMRERLLGTQELDDVVGGFRGRGPLQGLDLATDRTSKQPADALVAAVARECLTRGLHLNIVQLTGMGGVFRMRLRA
;
A
#
# COMPACT_ATOMS: atom_id res chain seq x y z
N MET A 1 9.44 18.63 1.91
CA MET A 1 8.80 17.33 2.24
C MET A 1 7.28 17.35 2.09
N ALA A 2 6.57 18.39 2.57
CA ALA A 2 5.11 18.48 2.44
C ALA A 2 4.62 18.43 0.99
N HIS A 3 5.27 19.15 0.07
CA HIS A 3 4.91 19.18 -1.35
C HIS A 3 5.03 17.80 -2.03
N LEU A 4 6.20 17.14 -1.93
CA LEU A 4 6.41 15.80 -2.48
C LEU A 4 5.49 14.74 -1.85
N GLY A 5 5.22 14.85 -0.55
CA GLY A 5 4.24 13.98 0.12
C GLY A 5 2.82 14.18 -0.41
N GLY A 6 2.44 15.41 -0.76
CA GLY A 6 1.18 15.72 -1.43
C GLY A 6 1.07 15.07 -2.80
N ILE A 7 2.09 15.23 -3.65
CA ILE A 7 2.14 14.59 -4.99
C ILE A 7 2.05 13.07 -4.88
N MET A 8 2.81 12.46 -3.95
CA MET A 8 2.76 11.02 -3.72
C MET A 8 1.35 10.58 -3.32
N ARG A 9 0.71 11.29 -2.39
CA ARG A 9 -0.65 10.98 -1.93
C ARG A 9 -1.65 11.04 -3.07
N GLU A 10 -1.60 12.10 -3.87
CA GLU A 10 -2.51 12.30 -5.01
C GLU A 10 -2.38 11.17 -6.04
N ARG A 11 -1.14 10.81 -6.40
CA ARG A 11 -0.90 9.70 -7.34
C ARG A 11 -1.38 8.35 -6.81
N LEU A 12 -1.15 8.07 -5.53
CA LEU A 12 -1.64 6.84 -4.90
C LEU A 12 -3.18 6.80 -4.90
N LEU A 13 -3.84 7.89 -4.54
CA LEU A 13 -5.30 7.96 -4.60
C LEU A 13 -5.84 7.72 -6.02
N GLY A 14 -5.17 8.25 -7.06
CA GLY A 14 -5.53 7.96 -8.45
C GLY A 14 -5.44 6.48 -8.81
N THR A 15 -4.48 5.72 -8.25
CA THR A 15 -4.39 4.26 -8.47
C THR A 15 -5.49 3.46 -7.78
N GLN A 16 -6.09 3.99 -6.71
CA GLN A 16 -7.20 3.32 -6.03
C GLN A 16 -8.45 3.23 -6.92
N GLU A 17 -8.64 4.14 -7.86
CA GLU A 17 -9.78 4.11 -8.78
C GLU A 17 -9.63 3.03 -9.87
N LEU A 18 -8.42 2.51 -10.07
CA LEU A 18 -8.08 1.62 -11.17
C LEU A 18 -8.14 0.13 -10.80
N ASP A 19 -8.02 -0.20 -9.50
CA ASP A 19 -7.88 -1.58 -9.03
C ASP A 19 -8.76 -1.86 -7.79
N ASP A 20 -9.69 -2.81 -7.93
CA ASP A 20 -10.62 -3.20 -6.86
C ASP A 20 -9.92 -3.82 -5.64
N VAL A 21 -8.72 -4.37 -5.84
CA VAL A 21 -7.91 -4.95 -4.76
C VAL A 21 -7.31 -3.90 -3.82
N VAL A 22 -7.32 -2.62 -4.21
CA VAL A 22 -6.87 -1.53 -3.35
C VAL A 22 -7.98 -1.18 -2.36
N GLY A 23 -7.83 -1.65 -1.12
CA GLY A 23 -8.75 -1.36 -0.01
C GLY A 23 -8.63 0.08 0.49
N GLY A 24 -7.49 0.71 0.25
CA GLY A 24 -7.31 2.16 0.32
C GLY A 24 -5.95 2.59 0.85
N PHE A 25 -5.71 3.90 0.78
CA PHE A 25 -4.48 4.51 1.28
C PHE A 25 -4.71 5.31 2.56
N ARG A 26 -3.86 5.15 3.56
CA ARG A 26 -3.84 5.94 4.82
C ARG A 26 -2.48 6.62 5.03
N GLY A 27 -2.38 7.55 5.98
CA GLY A 27 -1.12 8.21 6.34
C GLY A 27 -1.11 9.73 6.07
N ARG A 28 0.03 10.37 6.32
CA ARG A 28 0.22 11.83 6.19
C ARG A 28 1.59 12.16 5.62
N GLY A 29 1.63 13.11 4.68
CA GLY A 29 2.87 13.54 4.04
C GLY A 29 3.57 12.39 3.31
N PRO A 30 4.91 12.24 3.41
CA PRO A 30 5.66 11.22 2.68
C PRO A 30 5.54 9.81 3.26
N LEU A 31 4.78 9.61 4.35
CA LEU A 31 4.53 8.30 4.96
C LEU A 31 3.12 7.84 4.62
N GLN A 32 3.01 6.83 3.76
CA GLN A 32 1.74 6.31 3.25
C GLN A 32 1.61 4.82 3.58
N GLY A 33 0.43 4.43 4.02
CA GLY A 33 -0.02 3.05 4.21
C GLY A 33 -0.92 2.63 3.06
N LEU A 34 -0.74 1.42 2.54
CA LEU A 34 -1.64 0.79 1.57
C LEU A 34 -2.22 -0.49 2.16
N ASP A 35 -3.54 -0.62 2.09
CA ASP A 35 -4.27 -1.85 2.38
C ASP A 35 -4.67 -2.54 1.08
N LEU A 36 -4.42 -3.85 0.99
CA LEU A 36 -4.95 -4.71 -0.06
C LEU A 36 -6.04 -5.61 0.50
N ALA A 37 -7.14 -5.73 -0.23
CA ALA A 37 -8.28 -6.58 0.12
C ALA A 37 -8.71 -7.41 -1.10
N THR A 38 -9.24 -8.61 -0.88
CA THR A 38 -9.78 -9.43 -1.97
C THR A 38 -11.14 -8.93 -2.46
N ASP A 39 -11.81 -8.14 -1.62
CA ASP A 39 -13.04 -7.42 -1.94
C ASP A 39 -13.07 -6.11 -1.16
N ARG A 40 -13.36 -5.01 -1.87
CA ARG A 40 -13.38 -3.66 -1.30
C ARG A 40 -14.49 -3.47 -0.27
N THR A 41 -15.61 -4.19 -0.42
CA THR A 41 -16.80 -4.03 0.42
C THR A 41 -16.64 -4.73 1.77
N SER A 42 -16.24 -6.00 1.74
CA SER A 42 -16.04 -6.84 2.92
C SER A 42 -14.68 -6.65 3.58
N LYS A 43 -13.73 -5.96 2.90
CA LYS A 43 -12.36 -5.71 3.38
C LYS A 43 -11.65 -6.98 3.84
N GLN A 44 -11.93 -8.10 3.17
CA GLN A 44 -11.30 -9.37 3.50
C GLN A 44 -9.79 -9.30 3.26
N PRO A 45 -8.97 -9.73 4.24
CA PRO A 45 -7.51 -9.70 4.11
C PRO A 45 -7.02 -10.48 2.89
N ALA A 46 -6.14 -9.87 2.11
CA ALA A 46 -5.57 -10.47 0.91
C ALA A 46 -4.14 -10.99 1.15
N ASP A 47 -3.92 -11.82 2.17
CA ASP A 47 -2.59 -12.20 2.66
C ASP A 47 -1.65 -12.75 1.55
N ALA A 48 -2.17 -13.58 0.64
CA ALA A 48 -1.40 -14.10 -0.49
C ALA A 48 -1.00 -13.00 -1.49
N LEU A 49 -1.92 -12.08 -1.79
CA LEU A 49 -1.67 -10.95 -2.69
C LEU A 49 -0.68 -9.96 -2.07
N VAL A 50 -0.86 -9.65 -0.78
CA VAL A 50 0.06 -8.85 0.03
C VAL A 50 1.48 -9.41 -0.05
N ALA A 51 1.65 -10.72 0.14
CA ALA A 51 2.95 -11.36 0.02
C ALA A 51 3.54 -11.30 -1.40
N ALA A 52 2.70 -11.48 -2.43
CA ALA A 52 3.13 -11.41 -3.83
C ALA A 52 3.60 -9.99 -4.21
N VAL A 53 2.83 -8.96 -3.86
CA VAL A 53 3.17 -7.55 -4.11
C VAL A 53 4.44 -7.17 -3.36
N ALA A 54 4.60 -7.59 -2.09
CA ALA A 54 5.81 -7.31 -1.32
C ALA A 54 7.08 -7.87 -2.00
N ARG A 55 7.02 -9.10 -2.52
CA ARG A 55 8.12 -9.71 -3.27
C ARG A 55 8.43 -8.94 -4.55
N GLU A 56 7.40 -8.57 -5.31
CA GLU A 56 7.59 -7.83 -6.57
C GLU A 56 8.20 -6.44 -6.33
N CYS A 57 7.74 -5.73 -5.29
CA CYS A 57 8.33 -4.46 -4.89
C CYS A 57 9.82 -4.62 -4.56
N LEU A 58 10.19 -5.65 -3.79
CA LEU A 58 11.59 -5.92 -3.47
C LEU A 58 12.43 -6.20 -4.72
N THR A 59 11.94 -7.02 -5.66
CA THR A 59 12.60 -7.30 -6.94
C THR A 59 12.86 -6.03 -7.74
N ARG A 60 11.98 -5.04 -7.63
CA ARG A 60 12.11 -3.72 -8.29
C ARG A 60 12.93 -2.70 -7.48
N GLY A 61 13.54 -3.11 -6.38
CA GLY A 61 14.35 -2.24 -5.51
C GLY A 61 13.53 -1.35 -4.56
N LEU A 62 12.23 -1.59 -4.43
CA LEU A 62 11.35 -0.86 -3.52
C LEU A 62 11.29 -1.58 -2.17
N HIS A 63 11.99 -1.03 -1.18
CA HIS A 63 11.94 -1.54 0.19
C HIS A 63 10.69 -1.02 0.92
N LEU A 64 9.78 -1.93 1.25
CA LEU A 64 8.54 -1.62 1.95
C LEU A 64 8.55 -2.29 3.32
N ASN A 65 8.06 -1.56 4.33
CA ASN A 65 7.82 -2.19 5.62
C ASN A 65 6.41 -2.76 5.64
N ILE A 66 6.28 -4.07 5.85
CA ILE A 66 4.99 -4.77 5.83
C ILE A 66 4.86 -5.71 7.02
N VAL A 67 3.66 -5.82 7.58
CA VAL A 67 3.34 -6.87 8.54
C VAL A 67 2.79 -8.07 7.75
N GLN A 68 3.50 -9.19 7.76
CA GLN A 68 3.12 -10.44 7.08
C GLN A 68 2.69 -11.51 8.08
N LEU A 69 1.78 -11.15 8.97
CA LEU A 69 1.16 -12.10 9.91
C LEU A 69 -0.26 -12.41 9.43
N THR A 70 -0.58 -13.70 9.32
CA THR A 70 -1.87 -14.18 8.83
C THR A 70 -3.02 -13.56 9.63
N GLY A 71 -4.02 -13.01 8.93
CA GLY A 71 -5.18 -12.38 9.56
C GLY A 71 -4.96 -10.99 10.16
N MET A 72 -3.73 -10.42 10.11
CA MET A 72 -3.47 -9.06 10.59
C MET A 72 -3.64 -7.97 9.52
N GLY A 73 -4.00 -8.34 8.29
CA GLY A 73 -4.19 -7.39 7.19
C GLY A 73 -2.88 -6.68 6.84
N GLY A 74 -2.14 -7.19 5.87
CA GLY A 74 -0.82 -6.66 5.55
C GLY A 74 -0.85 -5.25 4.99
N VAL A 75 -0.59 -4.26 5.86
CA VAL A 75 -0.45 -2.86 5.47
C VAL A 75 0.96 -2.60 4.98
N PHE A 76 1.10 -2.16 3.73
CA PHE A 76 2.38 -1.70 3.20
C PHE A 76 2.66 -0.29 3.70
N ARG A 77 3.79 -0.08 4.37
CA ARG A 77 4.27 1.25 4.72
C ARG A 77 5.33 1.69 3.72
N MET A 78 4.98 2.70 2.95
CA MET A 78 5.82 3.37 1.98
C MET A 78 6.32 4.69 2.57
N ARG A 79 7.62 4.95 2.41
CA ARG A 79 8.20 6.25 2.76
C ARG A 79 9.05 6.76 1.60
N LEU A 80 8.81 7.99 1.18
CA LEU A 80 9.73 8.67 0.28
C LEU A 80 11.06 8.95 0.99
N ARG A 81 12.17 8.47 0.45
CA ARG A 81 13.52 8.94 0.80
C ARG A 81 13.83 10.15 -0.09
N ALA A 82 14.20 11.26 0.54
CA ALA A 82 14.78 12.42 -0.13
C ALA A 82 16.30 12.35 0.04
#